data_AF-A0AB35Y7I6-F1
#
_entry.id   AF-A0AB35Y7I6-F1
#
_cell.length_a   1.000
_cell.length_b   1.000
_cell.length_c   1.000
_cell.angle_alpha   90.00
_cell.angle_beta   90.00
_cell.angle_gamma   90.00
#
_symmetry.space_group_name_H-M   'P 1'
#
loop_
_entity.id
_entity.type
_entity.pdbx_description
1 polymer ?
#
loop_
_entity_poly.entity_id
_entity_poly.type
_entity_poly.pdbx_seq_one_letter_code
_entity_poly.pdbx_strand_id
1 'polypeptide(L)'
;MAREILLSKKTEQGLRLDPRTKLLLIFIISIFVMGGTGGEAMGLIRLVLCTVPAILLLTSKQCAKAVGYIAVFSAFFAVQIYVLPHLTGILNFLVLFTTGFFCRILPSVAIAAYAVKTTTVSELISGMERIHMPKEVTIPLTVMFRFFPTVFQESEAISDAMKMRGIKLGGKKPSKILEYKLIPMITCSVKIGEELSAAAITRGLGAPVKRTNICQLKFSFADVVLILFCCFVVVWAIASPIISAGGILP
;
A
#
# COMPACT_ATOMS: atom_id res chain seq x y z
N MET A 1 -13.01 -11.39 -7.60
CA MET A 1 -11.81 -10.52 -7.64
C MET A 1 -11.12 -10.39 -6.28
N ALA A 2 -11.81 -10.05 -5.17
CA ALA A 2 -11.21 -10.02 -3.82
C ALA A 2 -10.65 -11.40 -3.35
N ARG A 3 -11.27 -12.49 -3.81
CA ARG A 3 -10.89 -13.87 -3.51
C ARG A 3 -9.49 -14.24 -4.03
N GLU A 4 -9.04 -13.66 -5.15
CA GLU A 4 -7.72 -13.93 -5.73
C GLU A 4 -6.59 -13.17 -5.03
N ILE A 5 -6.87 -12.00 -4.44
CA ILE A 5 -5.86 -11.20 -3.74
C ILE A 5 -5.48 -11.88 -2.41
N LEU A 6 -6.43 -12.55 -1.76
CA LEU A 6 -6.21 -13.26 -0.49
C LEU A 6 -5.70 -14.70 -0.68
N LEU A 7 -6.03 -15.36 -1.81
CA LEU A 7 -5.58 -16.72 -2.14
C LEU A 7 -4.41 -16.75 -3.13
N SER A 8 -3.76 -15.60 -3.42
CA SER A 8 -2.68 -15.55 -4.41
C SER A 8 -1.49 -16.40 -3.97
N LYS A 9 -1.53 -17.65 -4.42
CA LYS A 9 -0.45 -18.62 -4.43
C LYS A 9 0.74 -17.94 -5.11
N LYS A 10 1.83 -17.90 -4.37
CA LYS A 10 3.13 -17.31 -4.71
C LYS A 10 3.51 -17.53 -6.18
N THR A 11 3.23 -16.55 -7.02
CA THR A 11 3.86 -16.45 -8.34
C THR A 11 5.25 -15.86 -8.10
N GLU A 12 6.26 -16.73 -8.13
CA GLU A 12 7.70 -16.42 -8.10
C GLU A 12 8.08 -15.50 -9.26
N GLN A 13 7.81 -14.20 -9.18
CA GLN A 13 8.20 -13.26 -10.23
C GLN A 13 8.61 -11.91 -9.64
N GLY A 14 9.83 -11.86 -9.11
CA GLY A 14 10.53 -10.61 -8.82
C GLY A 14 11.44 -10.68 -7.59
N LEU A 15 12.33 -9.69 -7.51
CA LEU A 15 13.23 -9.47 -6.38
C LEU A 15 12.44 -9.53 -5.07
N ARG A 16 12.83 -10.42 -4.15
CA ARG A 16 12.22 -10.52 -2.82
C ARG A 16 12.71 -9.34 -1.98
N LEU A 17 11.97 -8.24 -2.06
CA LEU A 17 12.15 -7.08 -1.19
C LEU A 17 11.36 -7.27 0.10
N ASP A 18 11.99 -6.90 1.20
CA ASP A 18 11.36 -6.97 2.51
C ASP A 18 10.15 -6.02 2.60
N PRO A 19 9.02 -6.46 3.17
CA PRO A 19 7.82 -5.65 3.37
C PRO A 19 8.08 -4.32 4.08
N ARG A 20 9.08 -4.30 4.98
CA ARG A 20 9.48 -3.12 5.74
C ARG A 20 10.07 -2.04 4.85
N THR A 21 10.98 -2.44 3.96
CA THR A 21 11.62 -1.55 3.00
C THR A 21 10.57 -0.92 2.11
N LYS A 22 9.60 -1.71 1.63
CA LYS A 22 8.49 -1.20 0.80
C LYS A 22 7.61 -0.19 1.54
N LEU A 23 7.22 -0.47 2.79
CA LEU A 23 6.43 0.47 3.59
C LEU A 23 7.16 1.78 3.85
N LEU A 24 8.45 1.69 4.20
CA LEU A 24 9.31 2.85 4.38
C LEU A 24 9.39 3.67 3.09
N LEU A 25 9.55 3.01 1.95
CA LEU A 25 9.63 3.63 0.63
C LEU A 25 8.31 4.32 0.25
N ILE A 26 7.15 3.71 0.52
CA ILE A 26 5.84 4.35 0.35
C ILE A 26 5.76 5.61 1.22
N PHE A 27 6.16 5.53 2.48
CA PHE A 27 6.10 6.65 3.42
C PHE A 27 6.97 7.82 2.96
N ILE A 28 8.22 7.54 2.56
CA ILE A 28 9.15 8.54 2.04
C ILE A 28 8.63 9.15 0.73
N ILE A 29 8.24 8.34 -0.26
CA ILE A 29 7.70 8.89 -1.51
C ILE A 29 6.45 9.72 -1.24
N SER A 30 5.56 9.29 -0.36
CA SER A 30 4.35 10.03 -0.02
C SER A 30 4.66 11.38 0.62
N ILE A 31 5.58 11.43 1.58
CA ILE A 31 5.95 12.69 2.25
C ILE A 31 6.69 13.64 1.30
N PHE A 32 7.71 13.15 0.58
CA PHE A 32 8.55 14.04 -0.23
C PHE A 32 7.92 14.43 -1.56
N VAL A 33 7.23 13.50 -2.24
CA VAL A 33 6.60 13.79 -3.54
C VAL A 33 5.27 14.50 -3.34
N MET A 34 4.42 14.06 -2.41
CA MET A 34 3.11 14.68 -2.19
C MET A 34 3.16 15.89 -1.26
N GLY A 35 3.94 15.81 -0.17
CA GLY A 35 4.08 16.89 0.81
C GLY A 35 4.86 18.11 0.28
N GLY A 36 5.54 17.99 -0.86
CA GLY A 36 6.17 19.14 -1.54
C GLY A 36 7.35 19.77 -0.80
N THR A 37 7.82 19.15 0.29
CA THR A 37 8.97 19.59 1.09
C THR A 37 10.23 19.59 0.23
N GLY A 38 10.75 20.78 -0.11
CA GLY A 38 11.99 20.92 -0.88
C GLY A 38 12.04 22.03 -1.96
N GLY A 39 10.95 22.76 -2.22
CA GLY A 39 10.94 23.88 -3.18
C GLY A 39 11.18 23.49 -4.65
N GLU A 40 11.52 24.48 -5.49
CA GLU A 40 11.78 24.34 -6.94
C GLU A 40 13.14 23.67 -7.24
N ALA A 41 14.14 23.82 -6.36
CA ALA A 41 15.48 23.25 -6.49
C ALA A 41 15.52 21.70 -6.40
N MET A 42 14.39 21.07 -6.04
CA MET A 42 14.24 19.62 -5.89
C MET A 42 13.63 18.93 -7.12
N GLY A 43 13.52 19.60 -8.27
CA GLY A 43 13.01 18.98 -9.50
C GLY A 43 13.76 17.71 -9.89
N LEU A 44 15.10 17.70 -9.79
CA LEU A 44 15.94 16.54 -10.08
C LEU A 44 15.73 15.39 -9.09
N ILE A 45 15.64 15.67 -7.79
CA ILE A 45 15.43 14.63 -6.77
C ILE A 45 14.02 14.03 -6.86
N ARG A 46 13.01 14.82 -7.24
CA ARG A 46 11.66 14.32 -7.55
C ARG A 46 11.68 13.41 -8.77
N LEU A 47 12.41 13.77 -9.83
CA LEU A 47 12.58 12.92 -11.01
C LEU A 47 13.23 11.59 -10.63
N VAL A 48 14.31 11.62 -9.86
CA VAL A 48 14.99 10.40 -9.37
C VAL A 48 14.05 9.57 -8.49
N LEU A 49 13.30 10.18 -7.56
CA LEU A 49 12.30 9.45 -6.75
C LEU A 49 11.19 8.83 -7.60
N CYS A 50 10.75 9.47 -8.68
CA CYS A 50 9.77 8.92 -9.61
C CYS A 50 10.31 7.74 -10.43
N THR A 51 11.62 7.67 -10.67
CA THR A 51 12.24 6.52 -11.33
C THR A 51 12.32 5.29 -10.44
N VAL A 52 12.35 5.44 -9.11
CA VAL A 52 12.44 4.31 -8.17
C VAL A 52 11.24 3.35 -8.30
N PRO A 53 9.96 3.81 -8.27
CA PRO A 53 8.81 2.96 -8.57
C PRO A 53 8.86 2.34 -9.97
N ALA A 54 9.36 3.07 -10.97
CA ALA A 54 9.47 2.56 -12.34
C ALA A 54 10.47 1.40 -12.43
N ILE A 55 11.65 1.54 -11.81
CA ILE A 55 12.69 0.51 -11.75
C ILE A 55 12.19 -0.70 -10.96
N LEU A 56 11.48 -0.50 -9.85
CA LEU A 56 10.86 -1.60 -9.07
C LEU A 56 9.80 -2.36 -9.87
N LEU A 57 8.93 -1.65 -10.59
CA LEU A 57 7.91 -2.26 -11.46
C LEU A 57 8.53 -3.04 -12.63
N LEU A 58 9.63 -2.53 -13.19
CA LEU A 58 10.37 -3.17 -14.28
C LEU A 58 11.10 -4.43 -13.80
N THR A 59 11.69 -4.37 -12.60
CA THR A 59 12.37 -5.52 -11.96
C THR A 59 11.39 -6.64 -11.58
N SER A 60 10.12 -6.31 -11.33
CA SER A 60 9.06 -7.30 -11.04
C SER A 60 8.34 -7.87 -12.27
N LYS A 61 8.92 -7.76 -13.47
CA LYS A 61 8.39 -8.33 -14.75
C LYS A 61 6.95 -7.90 -15.11
N GLN A 62 6.41 -6.83 -14.51
CA GLN A 62 5.10 -6.27 -14.87
C GLN A 62 5.26 -5.14 -15.89
N CYS A 63 5.92 -5.45 -17.02
CA CYS A 63 6.33 -4.47 -18.03
C CYS A 63 5.16 -3.63 -18.55
N ALA A 64 3.96 -4.20 -18.71
CA ALA A 64 2.78 -3.44 -19.16
C ALA A 64 2.37 -2.32 -18.19
N LYS A 65 2.46 -2.56 -16.86
CA LYS A 65 2.14 -1.53 -15.85
C LYS A 65 3.26 -0.51 -15.70
N ALA A 66 4.52 -0.96 -15.82
CA ALA A 66 5.68 -0.08 -15.82
C ALA A 66 5.66 0.88 -17.02
N VAL A 67 5.41 0.36 -18.23
CA VAL A 67 5.29 1.15 -19.46
C VAL A 67 4.10 2.11 -19.37
N GLY A 68 2.95 1.64 -18.87
CA GLY A 68 1.79 2.53 -18.64
C GLY A 68 2.09 3.68 -17.68
N TYR A 69 2.77 3.40 -16.56
CA TYR A 69 3.20 4.43 -15.61
C TYR A 69 4.18 5.42 -16.23
N ILE A 70 5.22 4.92 -16.91
CA ILE A 70 6.24 5.77 -17.56
C ILE A 70 5.59 6.64 -18.64
N ALA A 71 4.71 6.08 -19.48
CA ALA A 71 4.03 6.81 -20.55
C ALA A 71 3.11 7.92 -20.01
N VAL A 72 2.32 7.61 -18.98
CA VAL A 72 1.43 8.61 -18.34
C VAL A 72 2.26 9.70 -17.65
N PHE A 73 3.30 9.32 -16.91
CA PHE A 73 4.18 10.28 -16.25
C PHE A 73 4.92 11.17 -17.26
N SER A 74 5.45 10.60 -18.35
CA SER A 74 6.11 11.38 -19.40
C SER A 74 5.15 12.30 -20.15
N ALA A 75 3.90 11.89 -20.35
CA ALA A 75 2.89 12.73 -20.99
C ALA A 75 2.56 13.95 -20.12
N PHE A 76 2.30 13.76 -18.82
CA PHE A 76 2.05 14.87 -17.90
C PHE A 76 3.28 15.78 -17.74
N PHE A 77 4.49 15.21 -17.68
CA PHE A 77 5.72 15.99 -17.60
C PHE A 77 5.99 16.78 -18.89
N ALA A 78 5.73 16.20 -20.06
CA ALA A 78 5.84 16.90 -21.35
C ALA A 78 4.83 18.06 -21.43
N VAL A 79 3.58 17.85 -21.02
CA VAL A 79 2.59 18.93 -20.91
C VAL A 79 3.11 20.04 -19.98
N GLN A 80 3.76 19.69 -18.88
CA GLN A 80 4.34 20.67 -17.96
C GLN A 80 5.47 21.49 -18.59
N ILE A 81 6.30 20.92 -19.46
CA ILE A 81 7.41 21.62 -20.12
C ILE A 81 6.95 22.45 -21.32
N TYR A 82 6.03 21.92 -22.15
CA TYR A 82 5.63 22.56 -23.41
C TYR A 82 4.51 23.60 -23.23
N VAL A 83 3.59 23.37 -22.29
CA VAL A 83 2.37 24.19 -22.13
C VAL A 83 2.56 25.35 -21.14
N LEU A 84 3.37 25.17 -20.08
CA LEU A 84 3.68 26.27 -19.14
C LEU A 84 4.34 27.50 -19.80
N PRO A 85 5.30 27.39 -20.74
CA PRO A 85 5.94 28.57 -21.32
C PRO A 85 5.06 29.31 -22.33
N HIS A 86 3.98 28.68 -22.84
CA HIS A 86 3.08 29.28 -23.84
C HIS A 86 1.80 29.87 -23.24
N LEU A 87 1.50 29.62 -21.96
CA LEU A 87 0.29 30.09 -21.29
C LEU A 87 0.63 31.10 -20.20
N THR A 88 0.02 32.27 -20.24
CA THR A 88 0.04 33.28 -19.17
C THR A 88 -1.35 33.45 -18.55
N GLY A 89 -1.41 33.72 -17.23
CA GLY A 89 -2.67 33.98 -16.50
C GLY A 89 -3.33 32.74 -15.86
N ILE A 90 -4.66 32.78 -15.69
CA ILE A 90 -5.46 31.79 -14.95
C ILE A 90 -5.34 30.37 -15.54
N LEU A 91 -5.18 30.26 -16.86
CA LEU A 91 -4.99 28.98 -17.55
C LEU A 91 -3.66 28.31 -17.15
N ASN A 92 -2.59 29.08 -16.91
CA ASN A 92 -1.32 28.54 -16.42
C ASN A 92 -1.49 27.92 -15.03
N PHE A 93 -2.15 28.64 -14.11
CA PHE A 93 -2.44 28.13 -12.77
C PHE A 93 -3.29 26.86 -12.79
N LEU A 94 -4.32 26.80 -13.65
CA LEU A 94 -5.20 25.63 -13.75
C LEU A 94 -4.44 24.39 -14.26
N VAL A 95 -3.61 24.56 -15.29
CA VAL A 95 -2.78 23.50 -15.87
C VAL A 95 -1.71 23.05 -14.87
N LEU A 96 -1.06 23.97 -14.19
CA LEU A 96 -0.01 23.68 -13.21
C LEU A 96 -0.58 22.96 -11.99
N PHE A 97 -1.77 23.36 -11.51
CA PHE A 97 -2.47 22.68 -10.43
C PHE A 97 -2.86 21.25 -10.83
N THR A 98 -3.48 21.08 -12.01
CA THR A 98 -3.95 19.78 -12.49
C THR A 98 -2.78 18.85 -12.75
N THR A 99 -1.84 19.26 -13.60
CA THR A 99 -0.67 18.45 -13.97
C THR A 99 0.26 18.22 -12.78
N GLY A 100 0.49 19.23 -11.93
CA GLY A 100 1.29 19.10 -10.73
C GLY A 100 0.69 18.13 -9.71
N PHE A 101 -0.63 18.16 -9.51
CA PHE A 101 -1.34 17.22 -8.63
C PHE A 101 -1.24 15.78 -9.15
N PHE A 102 -1.48 15.57 -10.45
CA PHE A 102 -1.37 14.24 -11.07
C PHE A 102 0.07 13.70 -11.03
N CYS A 103 1.07 14.52 -11.35
CA CYS A 103 2.48 14.14 -11.26
C CYS A 103 2.92 13.76 -9.83
N ARG A 104 2.26 14.29 -8.80
CA ARG A 104 2.56 13.96 -7.39
C ARG A 104 1.85 12.70 -6.89
N ILE A 105 0.63 12.43 -7.36
CA ILE A 105 -0.16 11.27 -6.94
C ILE A 105 0.23 10.00 -7.70
N LEU A 106 0.58 10.11 -8.98
CA LEU A 106 0.95 8.97 -9.81
C LEU A 106 2.05 8.10 -9.18
N PRO A 107 3.19 8.65 -8.71
CA PRO A 107 4.28 7.86 -8.11
C PRO A 107 3.89 7.21 -6.80
N SER A 108 3.12 7.90 -5.94
CA SER A 108 2.69 7.40 -4.64
C SER A 108 1.67 6.26 -4.79
N VAL A 109 0.74 6.39 -5.74
CA VAL A 109 -0.22 5.32 -6.08
C VAL A 109 0.50 4.15 -6.74
N ALA A 110 1.48 4.38 -7.62
CA ALA A 110 2.23 3.33 -8.29
C ALA A 110 3.04 2.47 -7.29
N ILE A 111 3.76 3.10 -6.35
CA ILE A 111 4.50 2.37 -5.31
C ILE A 111 3.57 1.64 -4.34
N ALA A 112 2.43 2.24 -3.98
CA ALA A 112 1.42 1.60 -3.14
C ALA A 112 0.82 0.36 -3.84
N ALA A 113 0.46 0.48 -5.11
CA ALA A 113 -0.06 -0.64 -5.90
C ALA A 113 0.99 -1.75 -6.08
N TYR A 114 2.25 -1.38 -6.26
CA TYR A 114 3.37 -2.33 -6.27
C TYR A 114 3.50 -3.07 -4.93
N ALA A 115 3.47 -2.34 -3.81
CA ALA A 115 3.59 -2.91 -2.48
C ALA A 115 2.44 -3.87 -2.16
N VAL A 116 1.19 -3.50 -2.47
CA VAL A 116 0.01 -4.36 -2.27
C VAL A 116 0.08 -5.62 -3.12
N LYS A 117 0.54 -5.53 -4.37
CA LYS A 117 0.63 -6.70 -5.26
C LYS A 117 1.76 -7.65 -4.90
N THR A 118 2.87 -7.13 -4.40
CA THR A 118 4.11 -7.91 -4.19
C THR A 118 4.32 -8.31 -2.72
N THR A 119 3.41 -7.94 -1.83
CA THR A 119 3.53 -8.22 -0.39
C THR A 119 2.32 -9.02 0.05
N THR A 120 2.57 -10.23 0.53
CA THR A 120 1.50 -11.02 1.15
C THR A 120 1.21 -10.50 2.55
N VAL A 121 -0.03 -10.72 2.98
CA VAL A 121 -0.50 -10.30 4.30
C VAL A 121 0.33 -10.95 5.43
N SER A 122 0.73 -12.22 5.26
CA SER A 122 1.59 -12.95 6.20
C SER A 122 3.01 -12.37 6.29
N GLU A 123 3.57 -11.91 5.17
CA GLU A 123 4.87 -11.23 5.15
C GLU A 123 4.79 -9.85 5.84
N LEU A 124 3.70 -9.11 5.64
CA LEU A 124 3.45 -7.85 6.33
C LEU A 124 3.40 -8.03 7.85
N ILE A 125 2.62 -9.01 8.33
CA ILE A 125 2.52 -9.37 9.76
C ILE A 125 3.90 -9.73 10.33
N SER A 126 4.65 -10.58 9.63
CA SER A 126 6.00 -10.98 10.04
C SER A 126 6.97 -9.79 10.03
N GLY A 127 6.78 -8.87 9.09
CA GLY A 127 7.42 -7.56 9.04
C GLY A 127 7.12 -6.74 10.30
N MET A 128 5.87 -6.64 10.73
CA MET A 128 5.49 -5.91 11.93
C MET A 128 6.04 -6.56 13.22
N GLU A 129 6.01 -7.89 13.31
CA GLU A 129 6.49 -8.63 14.49
C GLU A 129 7.95 -8.31 14.85
N ARG A 130 8.87 -8.23 13.87
CA ARG A 130 10.26 -7.81 14.18
C ARG A 130 10.57 -6.32 14.06
N ILE A 131 9.56 -5.45 13.86
CA ILE A 131 9.70 -4.03 14.21
C ILE A 131 9.47 -3.86 15.73
N HIS A 132 9.26 -4.96 16.48
CA HIS A 132 8.92 -4.95 17.90
C HIS A 132 7.61 -4.20 18.18
N MET A 133 6.63 -4.31 17.27
CA MET A 133 5.29 -3.86 17.60
C MET A 133 4.72 -4.65 18.79
N PRO A 134 3.89 -4.01 19.64
CA PRO A 134 3.29 -4.66 20.78
C PRO A 134 2.43 -5.85 20.34
N LYS A 135 2.56 -6.96 21.07
CA LYS A 135 1.84 -8.21 20.79
C LYS A 135 0.32 -8.02 20.85
N GLU A 136 -0.16 -7.04 21.62
CA GLU A 136 -1.56 -6.63 21.69
C GLU A 136 -2.12 -6.21 20.32
N VAL A 137 -1.29 -5.68 19.42
CA VAL A 137 -1.72 -5.24 18.08
C VAL A 137 -1.48 -6.33 17.05
N THR A 138 -0.31 -6.98 17.09
CA THR A 138 0.07 -7.93 16.03
C THR A 138 -0.76 -9.21 16.05
N ILE A 139 -1.17 -9.70 17.23
CA ILE A 139 -1.96 -10.94 17.34
C ILE A 139 -3.36 -10.76 16.76
N PRO A 140 -4.17 -9.75 17.18
CA PRO A 140 -5.49 -9.53 16.60
C PRO A 140 -5.42 -9.26 15.10
N LEU A 141 -4.42 -8.50 14.64
CA LEU A 141 -4.24 -8.20 13.22
C LEU A 141 -3.97 -9.46 12.39
N THR A 142 -3.16 -10.39 12.91
CA THR A 142 -2.95 -11.70 12.29
C THR A 142 -4.24 -12.52 12.19
N VAL A 143 -5.01 -12.55 13.28
CA VAL A 143 -6.31 -13.23 13.33
C VAL A 143 -7.29 -12.61 12.34
N MET A 144 -7.41 -11.28 12.32
CA MET A 144 -8.26 -10.54 11.39
C MET A 144 -7.94 -10.91 9.95
N PHE A 145 -6.66 -10.90 9.57
CA PHE A 145 -6.26 -11.20 8.20
C PHE A 145 -6.49 -12.65 7.78
N ARG A 146 -6.44 -13.60 8.70
CA ARG A 146 -6.80 -14.99 8.43
C ARG A 146 -8.32 -15.21 8.43
N PHE A 147 -9.05 -14.41 9.19
CA PHE A 147 -10.50 -14.49 9.33
C PHE A 147 -11.25 -13.76 8.22
N PHE A 148 -10.71 -12.66 7.71
CA PHE A 148 -11.31 -11.84 6.66
C PHE A 148 -11.68 -12.65 5.40
N PRO A 149 -10.81 -13.53 4.85
CA PRO A 149 -11.18 -14.40 3.74
C PRO A 149 -12.40 -15.28 4.04
N THR A 150 -12.52 -15.78 5.26
CA THR A 150 -13.65 -16.63 5.70
C THR A 150 -14.93 -15.81 5.81
N VAL A 151 -14.89 -14.60 6.38
CA VAL A 151 -16.05 -13.69 6.46
C VAL A 151 -16.60 -13.36 5.07
N PHE A 152 -15.73 -13.16 4.08
CA PHE A 152 -16.17 -12.93 2.71
C PHE A 152 -16.90 -14.14 2.12
N GLN A 153 -16.41 -15.35 2.38
CA GLN A 153 -17.05 -16.59 1.93
C GLN A 153 -18.40 -16.80 2.61
N GLU A 154 -18.50 -16.56 3.91
CA GLU A 154 -19.76 -16.58 4.66
C GLU A 154 -20.75 -15.53 4.12
N SER A 155 -20.29 -14.31 3.83
CA SER A 155 -21.13 -13.26 3.22
C SER A 155 -21.65 -13.66 1.84
N GLU A 156 -20.84 -14.35 1.04
CA GLU A 156 -21.25 -14.86 -0.28
C GLU A 156 -22.28 -15.99 -0.12
N ALA A 157 -22.02 -16.96 0.76
CA ALA A 157 -22.95 -18.06 1.06
C ALA A 157 -24.30 -17.56 1.60
N ILE A 158 -24.28 -16.62 2.55
CA ILE A 158 -25.49 -15.98 3.08
C ILE A 158 -26.20 -15.21 1.96
N SER A 159 -25.45 -14.49 1.13
CA SER A 159 -26.05 -13.77 0.00
C SER A 159 -26.72 -14.71 -1.00
N ASP A 160 -26.17 -15.88 -1.23
CA ASP A 160 -26.73 -16.88 -2.16
C ASP A 160 -27.95 -17.58 -1.56
N ALA A 161 -27.93 -17.92 -0.26
CA ALA A 161 -29.10 -18.41 0.46
C ALA A 161 -30.26 -17.40 0.44
N MET A 162 -29.95 -16.10 0.55
CA MET A 162 -30.95 -15.02 0.45
C MET A 162 -31.53 -14.90 -0.96
N LYS A 163 -30.72 -15.10 -2.01
CA LYS A 163 -31.21 -15.16 -3.40
C LYS A 163 -32.15 -16.35 -3.62
N MET A 164 -31.87 -17.52 -3.03
CA MET A 164 -32.76 -18.70 -3.09
C MET A 164 -34.12 -18.44 -2.45
N ARG A 165 -34.17 -17.60 -1.41
CA ARG A 165 -35.42 -17.13 -0.77
C ARG A 165 -36.16 -16.04 -1.57
N GLY A 166 -35.73 -15.74 -2.79
CA GLY A 166 -36.33 -14.71 -3.65
C GLY A 166 -35.96 -13.28 -3.27
N ILE A 167 -35.08 -13.08 -2.27
CA ILE A 167 -34.65 -11.76 -1.83
C ILE A 167 -33.45 -11.34 -2.69
N LYS A 168 -33.75 -10.67 -3.81
CA LYS A 168 -32.73 -10.16 -4.73
C LYS A 168 -32.09 -8.88 -4.16
N LEU A 169 -30.76 -8.84 -4.21
CA LEU A 169 -29.94 -7.65 -3.96
C LEU A 169 -30.27 -6.61 -5.05
N GLY A 170 -31.26 -5.75 -4.79
CA GLY A 170 -31.84 -4.81 -5.78
C GLY A 170 -33.36 -4.66 -5.77
N GLY A 171 -34.10 -5.35 -4.89
CA GLY A 171 -35.56 -5.20 -4.76
C GLY A 171 -36.04 -3.91 -4.06
N LYS A 172 -37.34 -3.62 -4.15
CA LYS A 172 -38.03 -2.39 -3.67
C LYS A 172 -37.92 -2.06 -2.16
N LYS A 173 -37.22 -2.87 -1.34
CA LYS A 173 -37.06 -2.67 0.11
C LYS A 173 -35.63 -3.02 0.57
N PRO A 174 -34.63 -2.15 0.31
CA PRO A 174 -33.24 -2.39 0.70
C PRO A 174 -33.03 -2.53 2.22
N SER A 175 -33.91 -1.95 3.03
CA SER A 175 -33.89 -2.06 4.50
C SER A 175 -33.99 -3.50 4.99
N LYS A 176 -34.90 -4.29 4.41
CA LYS A 176 -35.06 -5.71 4.78
C LYS A 176 -33.85 -6.54 4.35
N ILE A 177 -33.26 -6.24 3.18
CA ILE A 177 -32.05 -6.93 2.71
C ILE A 177 -30.89 -6.72 3.67
N LEU A 178 -30.74 -5.50 4.17
CA LEU A 178 -29.71 -5.17 5.15
C LEU A 178 -29.93 -5.97 6.44
N GLU A 179 -31.14 -5.95 7.00
CA GLU A 179 -31.47 -6.65 8.24
C GLU A 179 -31.22 -8.16 8.14
N TYR A 180 -31.76 -8.82 7.10
CA TYR A 180 -31.63 -10.27 6.92
C TYR A 180 -30.24 -10.74 6.50
N LYS A 181 -29.38 -9.87 5.98
CA LYS A 181 -27.98 -10.23 5.67
C LYS A 181 -27.05 -9.90 6.84
N LEU A 182 -27.25 -8.77 7.49
CA LEU A 182 -26.33 -8.22 8.48
C LEU A 182 -26.48 -8.94 9.83
N ILE A 183 -27.70 -9.29 10.27
CA ILE A 183 -27.91 -10.04 11.51
C ILE A 183 -27.24 -11.43 11.48
N PRO A 184 -27.43 -12.28 10.45
CA PRO A 184 -26.74 -13.57 10.36
C PRO A 184 -25.22 -13.40 10.23
N MET A 185 -24.75 -12.41 9.48
CA MET A 185 -23.32 -12.11 9.33
C MET A 185 -22.65 -11.78 10.66
N ILE A 186 -23.27 -10.92 11.49
CA ILE A 186 -22.76 -10.60 12.82
C ILE A 186 -22.75 -11.85 13.69
N THR A 187 -23.85 -12.61 13.70
CA THR A 187 -23.97 -13.81 14.53
C THR A 187 -22.90 -14.86 14.19
N CYS A 188 -22.68 -15.13 12.90
CA CYS A 188 -21.60 -16.03 12.46
C CYS A 188 -20.22 -15.48 12.84
N SER A 189 -20.00 -14.17 12.69
CA SER A 189 -18.71 -13.55 13.02
C SER A 189 -18.37 -13.65 14.50
N VAL A 190 -19.36 -13.46 15.39
CA VAL A 190 -19.19 -13.61 16.84
C VAL A 190 -18.86 -15.06 17.19
N LYS A 191 -19.63 -16.02 16.67
CA LYS A 191 -19.37 -17.45 16.92
C LYS A 191 -17.98 -17.90 16.49
N ILE A 192 -17.54 -17.51 15.30
CA ILE A 192 -16.19 -17.85 14.82
C ILE A 192 -15.13 -17.16 15.69
N GLY A 193 -15.38 -15.92 16.14
CA GLY A 193 -14.50 -15.23 17.09
C GLY A 193 -14.35 -15.97 18.42
N GLU A 194 -15.44 -16.48 18.99
CA GLU A 194 -15.46 -17.28 20.21
C GLU A 194 -14.69 -18.60 20.04
N GLU A 195 -14.96 -19.34 18.95
CA GLU A 195 -14.25 -20.58 18.62
C GLU A 195 -12.74 -20.35 18.44
N LEU A 196 -12.36 -19.27 17.75
CA LEU A 196 -10.97 -18.94 17.46
C LEU A 196 -10.25 -18.46 18.73
N SER A 197 -10.93 -17.72 19.60
CA SER A 197 -10.41 -17.33 20.92
C SER A 197 -10.18 -18.55 21.82
N ALA A 198 -11.17 -19.45 21.93
CA ALA A 198 -11.05 -20.69 22.69
C ALA A 198 -9.93 -21.60 22.13
N ALA A 199 -9.85 -21.76 20.82
CA ALA A 199 -8.79 -22.52 20.15
C ALA A 199 -7.40 -21.88 20.34
N ALA A 200 -7.32 -20.56 20.45
CA ALA A 200 -6.05 -19.88 20.67
C ALA A 200 -5.58 -20.05 22.13
N ILE A 201 -6.46 -19.85 23.11
CA ILE A 201 -6.13 -20.00 24.55
C ILE A 201 -5.70 -21.45 24.84
N THR A 202 -6.42 -22.44 24.30
CA THR A 202 -6.06 -23.88 24.45
C THR A 202 -4.71 -24.23 23.81
N ARG A 203 -4.30 -23.51 22.75
CA ARG A 203 -2.96 -23.62 22.14
C ARG A 203 -1.89 -22.80 22.86
N GLY A 204 -2.18 -22.25 24.04
CA GLY A 204 -1.22 -21.48 24.83
C GLY A 204 -1.01 -20.04 24.34
N LEU A 205 -2.00 -19.45 23.65
CA LEU A 205 -1.97 -18.03 23.29
C LEU A 205 -1.99 -17.18 24.57
N GLY A 206 -0.81 -16.76 25.04
CA GLY A 206 -0.64 -16.00 26.28
C GLY A 206 0.46 -16.54 27.20
N ALA A 207 1.01 -17.72 26.91
CA ALA A 207 2.13 -18.28 27.67
C ALA A 207 3.37 -17.36 27.62
N PRO A 208 4.16 -17.24 28.72
CA PRO A 208 5.34 -16.39 28.82
C PRO A 208 6.56 -16.95 28.07
N VAL A 209 6.33 -17.61 26.92
CA VAL A 209 7.37 -18.23 26.09
C VAL A 209 7.62 -17.36 24.86
N LYS A 210 8.89 -17.21 24.45
CA LYS A 210 9.26 -16.52 23.21
C LYS A 210 8.67 -17.28 22.01
N ARG A 211 7.82 -16.61 21.23
CA ARG A 211 7.26 -17.18 20.01
C ARG A 211 8.29 -17.19 18.88
N THR A 212 8.29 -18.25 18.09
CA THR A 212 9.08 -18.38 16.86
C THR A 212 8.20 -18.09 15.65
N ASN A 213 8.67 -17.26 14.72
CA ASN A 213 7.95 -16.98 13.47
C ASN A 213 8.40 -17.96 12.37
N ILE A 214 7.44 -18.56 11.68
CA ILE A 214 7.65 -19.54 10.60
C ILE A 214 8.15 -18.84 9.31
N CYS A 215 7.80 -17.57 9.09
CA CYS A 215 8.28 -16.77 7.98
C CYS A 215 9.66 -16.17 8.28
N GLN A 216 10.70 -16.78 7.72
CA GLN A 216 12.03 -16.21 7.73
C GLN A 216 12.17 -15.16 6.61
N LEU A 217 12.04 -13.88 6.97
CA LEU A 217 12.45 -12.77 6.10
C LEU A 217 13.98 -12.79 6.00
N LYS A 218 14.50 -12.87 4.77
CA LYS A 218 15.93 -12.77 4.48
C LYS A 218 16.15 -11.44 3.78
N PHE A 219 16.94 -10.57 4.43
CA PHE A 219 17.38 -9.32 3.82
C PHE A 219 18.12 -9.59 2.52
N SER A 220 17.60 -9.06 1.42
CA SER A 220 18.30 -9.09 0.15
C SER A 220 19.29 -7.92 0.09
N PHE A 221 20.38 -8.08 -0.67
CA PHE A 221 21.33 -6.99 -0.93
C PHE A 221 20.64 -5.74 -1.51
N ALA A 222 19.56 -5.95 -2.28
CA ALA A 222 18.74 -4.87 -2.81
C ALA A 222 17.99 -4.05 -1.73
N ASP A 223 17.61 -4.67 -0.61
CA ASP A 223 16.98 -3.95 0.51
C ASP A 223 17.97 -3.00 1.16
N VAL A 224 19.24 -3.40 1.32
CA VAL A 224 20.30 -2.56 1.88
C VAL A 224 20.56 -1.35 1.00
N VAL A 225 20.68 -1.55 -0.31
CA VAL A 225 20.87 -0.46 -1.28
C VAL A 225 19.71 0.54 -1.24
N LEU A 226 18.46 0.05 -1.15
CA LEU A 226 17.29 0.93 -1.09
C LEU A 226 17.15 1.68 0.23
N ILE A 227 17.51 1.06 1.35
CA ILE A 227 17.54 1.73 2.66
C ILE A 227 18.60 2.85 2.63
N LEU A 228 19.80 2.58 2.12
CA LEU A 228 20.84 3.59 1.97
C LEU A 228 20.40 4.74 1.07
N PHE A 229 19.76 4.43 -0.06
CA PHE A 229 19.18 5.44 -0.95
C PHE A 229 18.11 6.28 -0.25
N CYS A 230 17.21 5.67 0.52
CA CYS A 230 16.22 6.40 1.33
C CYS A 230 16.88 7.33 2.36
N CYS A 231 17.88 6.84 3.09
CA CYS A 231 18.62 7.66 4.07
C CYS A 231 19.28 8.86 3.39
N PHE A 232 19.91 8.65 2.22
CA PHE A 232 20.50 9.73 1.45
C PHE A 232 19.47 10.80 1.05
N VAL A 233 18.31 10.38 0.53
CA VAL A 233 17.22 11.29 0.15
C VAL A 233 16.71 12.09 1.35
N VAL A 234 16.52 11.45 2.50
CA VAL A 234 16.05 12.11 3.72
C VAL A 234 17.07 13.14 4.22
N VAL A 235 18.35 12.77 4.30
CA VAL A 235 19.42 13.68 4.73
C VAL A 235 19.52 14.87 3.80
N TRP A 236 19.49 14.65 2.48
CA TRP A 236 19.56 15.71 1.50
C TRP A 236 18.33 16.64 1.55
N ALA A 237 17.15 16.07 1.74
CA ALA A 237 15.92 16.86 1.84
C ALA A 237 15.87 17.70 3.12
N ILE A 238 16.43 17.23 4.24
CA ILE A 238 16.59 18.03 5.47
C ILE A 238 17.70 19.08 5.33
N ALA A 239 18.79 18.76 4.62
CA ALA A 239 19.89 19.69 4.38
C ALA A 239 19.48 20.86 3.46
N SER A 240 18.60 20.63 2.48
CA SER A 240 18.20 21.67 1.52
C SER A 240 17.51 22.92 2.12
N PRO A 241 16.53 22.84 3.05
CA PRO A 241 15.99 24.03 3.70
C PRO A 241 17.03 24.70 4.60
N ILE A 242 17.97 23.95 5.18
CA ILE A 242 19.05 24.52 6.01
C ILE A 242 20.05 25.29 5.15
N ILE A 243 20.39 24.77 3.98
CA ILE A 243 21.28 25.44 3.00
C ILE A 243 20.58 26.67 2.39
N SER A 244 19.27 26.59 2.13
CA SER A 244 18.47 27.73 1.63
C SER A 244 18.24 28.81 2.70
N ALA A 245 18.11 28.43 3.99
CA ALA A 245 17.96 29.38 5.09
C ALA A 245 19.32 29.93 5.59
N GLY A 246 20.41 29.22 5.32
CA GLY A 246 21.78 29.59 5.69
C GLY A 246 22.46 30.60 4.77
N GLY A 247 21.79 31.09 3.72
CA GLY A 247 22.29 32.21 2.90
C GLY A 247 23.60 31.92 2.15
N ILE A 248 23.75 30.72 1.58
CA ILE A 248 24.89 30.42 0.69
C ILE A 248 24.37 29.78 -0.60
N LEU A 249 23.77 30.60 -1.47
CA LEU A 249 24.07 30.64 -2.91
C LEU A 249 23.35 31.87 -3.50
N PRO A 250 24.03 32.67 -4.34
CA PRO A 250 23.48 33.89 -4.95
C PRO A 250 22.35 33.61 -5.95
#